data_AF-A0A530M573-F1
#
_entry.id   AF-A0A530M573-F1
#
_cell.length_a   1.000
_cell.length_b   1.000
_cell.length_c   1.000
_cell.angle_alpha   90.00
_cell.angle_beta   90.00
_cell.angle_gamma   90.00
#
_symmetry.space_group_name_H-M   'P 1'
#
loop_
_entity.id
_entity.type
_entity.pdbx_description
1 polymer ?
#
loop_
_entity_poly.entity_id
_entity_poly.type
_entity_poly.pdbx_seq_one_letter_code
_entity_poly.pdbx_strand_id
1 'polypeptide(L)'
;MASFGLKVIRGTFGVAEHVAPRLTGRAAFELFCRTPREKRLSEGERRAIDRAADFMTEARHHRLKTRTGCVMVHEFRPEPGRASARTVLVIHGWRSRTEYM
;
A
#
# COMPACT_ATOMS: atom_id res chain seq x y z
N MET A 1 -10.05 -12.61 12.31
CA MET A 1 -9.96 -12.06 13.69
C MET A 1 -8.93 -10.95 13.73
N ALA A 2 -9.18 -9.85 14.45
CA ALA A 2 -8.17 -8.82 14.68
C ALA A 2 -6.96 -9.41 15.40
N SER A 3 -5.75 -9.01 14.98
CA SER A 3 -4.52 -9.42 15.66
C SER A 3 -4.54 -8.97 17.13
N PHE A 4 -3.80 -9.67 17.99
CA PHE A 4 -3.67 -9.31 19.40
C PHE A 4 -3.24 -7.84 19.57
N GLY A 5 -2.24 -7.40 18.80
CA GLY A 5 -1.80 -6.01 18.80
C GLY A 5 -2.92 -5.02 18.46
N LEU A 6 -3.79 -5.33 17.49
CA LEU A 6 -4.89 -4.45 17.14
C LEU A 6 -5.95 -4.36 18.26
N LYS A 7 -6.19 -5.46 18.99
CA LYS A 7 -7.07 -5.45 20.16
C LYS A 7 -6.50 -4.58 21.27
N VAL A 8 -5.20 -4.71 21.55
CA VAL A 8 -4.50 -3.88 22.55
C VAL A 8 -4.57 -2.40 22.15
N ILE A 9 -4.21 -2.05 20.91
CA ILE A 9 -4.27 -0.66 20.42
C ILE A 9 -5.66 -0.06 20.59
N ARG A 10 -6.71 -0.80 20.19
CA ARG A 10 -8.10 -0.34 20.32
C ARG A 10 -8.51 -0.16 21.79
N GLY A 11 -8.16 -1.11 22.66
CA GLY A 11 -8.44 -1.01 24.09
C GLY A 11 -7.76 0.19 24.74
N THR A 12 -6.47 0.40 24.45
CA THR A 12 -5.71 1.53 24.98
C THR A 12 -6.27 2.87 24.51
N PHE A 13 -6.60 3.02 23.22
CA PHE A 13 -7.19 4.26 22.72
C PHE A 13 -8.59 4.51 23.29
N GLY A 14 -9.42 3.48 23.47
CA GLY A 14 -10.75 3.62 24.07
C GLY A 14 -10.74 4.08 25.53
N VAL A 15 -9.70 3.74 26.30
CA VAL A 15 -9.54 4.27 27.66
C VAL A 15 -8.90 5.66 27.62
N ALA A 16 -7.85 5.85 26.81
CA ALA A 16 -7.08 7.09 26.77
C ALA A 16 -7.87 8.28 26.19
N GLU A 17 -8.87 8.04 25.35
CA GLU A 17 -9.70 9.11 24.79
C GLU A 17 -10.55 9.82 25.85
N HIS A 18 -10.93 9.14 26.93
CA HIS A 18 -11.67 9.73 28.04
C HIS A 18 -10.80 10.56 28.99
N VAL A 19 -9.50 10.27 29.04
CA VAL A 19 -8.54 10.96 29.93
C VAL A 19 -7.88 12.16 29.23
N ALA A 20 -7.48 12.00 27.96
CA ALA A 20 -6.71 13.00 27.23
C ALA A 20 -7.09 13.07 25.74
N PRO A 21 -8.33 13.44 25.39
CA PRO A 21 -8.90 13.28 24.04
C PRO A 21 -8.05 13.93 22.92
N ARG A 22 -7.50 15.13 23.14
CA ARG A 22 -6.68 15.83 22.13
C ARG A 22 -5.36 15.11 21.84
N LEU A 23 -4.69 14.64 22.91
CA LEU A 23 -3.43 13.91 22.81
C LEU A 23 -3.65 12.53 22.18
N THR A 24 -4.68 11.83 22.64
CA THR A 24 -5.06 10.50 22.14
C THR A 24 -5.42 10.56 20.66
N GLY A 25 -6.24 11.54 20.24
CA GLY A 25 -6.60 11.71 18.83
C GLY A 25 -5.41 12.01 17.93
N ARG A 26 -4.49 12.88 18.36
CA ARG A 26 -3.26 13.16 17.61
C ARG A 26 -2.36 11.93 17.50
N ALA A 27 -2.19 11.18 18.57
CA ALA A 27 -1.37 9.96 18.57
C ALA A 27 -1.98 8.87 17.68
N ALA A 28 -3.29 8.67 17.76
CA ALA A 28 -3.99 7.75 16.87
C ALA A 28 -3.83 8.17 15.41
N PHE A 29 -4.04 9.44 15.09
CA PHE A 29 -3.87 9.97 13.74
C PHE A 29 -2.45 9.74 13.21
N GLU A 30 -1.41 10.07 13.98
CA GLU A 30 -0.03 9.83 13.58
C GLU A 30 0.25 8.34 13.34
N LEU A 31 -0.29 7.45 14.19
CA LEU A 31 -0.14 6.01 14.02
C LEU A 31 -0.82 5.50 12.73
N PHE A 32 -2.03 5.96 12.43
CA PHE A 32 -2.77 5.55 11.22
C PHE A 32 -2.16 6.14 9.94
N CYS A 33 -1.62 7.35 10.00
CA CYS A 33 -0.92 8.00 8.89
C CYS A 33 0.53 7.51 8.71
N ARG A 34 1.06 6.66 9.60
CA ARG A 34 2.41 6.12 9.45
C ARG A 34 2.43 4.99 8.42
N THR A 35 3.10 5.22 7.29
CA THR A 35 3.25 4.22 6.24
C THR A 35 4.03 3.02 6.78
N PRO A 36 3.53 1.77 6.62
CA PRO A 36 4.26 0.57 6.98
C PRO A 36 5.61 0.50 6.25
N ARG A 37 6.64 -0.05 6.90
CA ARG A 37 7.96 -0.19 6.28
C ARG A 37 7.91 -1.13 5.09
N GLU A 38 8.32 -0.66 3.91
CA GLU A 38 8.33 -1.42 2.66
C GLU A 38 9.13 -2.74 2.76
N LYS A 39 10.18 -2.79 3.59
CA LYS A 39 11.07 -3.94 3.75
C LYS A 39 10.56 -5.00 4.74
N ARG A 40 9.46 -4.72 5.46
CA ARG A 40 8.87 -5.66 6.42
C ARG A 40 7.59 -6.23 5.85
N LEU A 41 7.73 -7.30 5.08
CA LEU A 41 6.61 -8.06 4.51
C LEU A 41 6.12 -9.11 5.50
N SER A 42 4.81 -9.18 5.69
CA SER A 42 4.16 -10.36 6.22
C SER A 42 4.30 -11.53 5.23
N GLU A 43 4.11 -12.76 5.70
CA GLU A 43 4.14 -13.93 4.82
C GLU A 43 3.07 -13.88 3.73
N GLY A 44 1.89 -13.32 4.05
CA GLY A 44 0.81 -13.15 3.08
C GLY A 44 1.19 -12.18 1.96
N GLU A 45 1.79 -11.05 2.31
CA GLU A 45 2.30 -10.07 1.33
C GLU A 45 3.42 -10.68 0.49
N ARG A 46 4.34 -11.45 1.10
CA ARG A 46 5.41 -12.14 0.37
C ARG A 46 4.83 -13.12 -0.66
N ARG A 47 3.90 -13.99 -0.26
CA ARG A 47 3.22 -14.90 -1.20
C ARG A 47 2.42 -14.18 -2.28
N ALA A 48 1.90 -12.99 -2.02
CA ALA A 48 1.21 -12.20 -3.03
C ALA A 48 2.19 -11.63 -4.06
N ILE A 49 3.33 -11.11 -3.61
CA ILE A 49 4.42 -10.65 -4.48
C ILE A 49 4.95 -11.81 -5.33
N ASP A 50 5.26 -12.95 -4.70
CA ASP A 50 5.80 -14.12 -5.42
C ASP A 50 4.85 -14.61 -6.52
N ARG A 51 3.54 -14.60 -6.28
CA ARG A 51 2.53 -15.00 -7.28
C ARG A 51 2.40 -14.03 -8.45
N ALA A 52 2.73 -12.76 -8.26
CA ALA A 52 2.64 -11.75 -9.30
C ALA A 52 3.97 -11.51 -10.03
N ALA A 53 5.06 -12.16 -9.59
CA ALA A 53 6.39 -11.93 -10.10
C ALA A 53 6.44 -12.03 -11.63
N ASP A 54 5.96 -13.14 -12.19
CA ASP A 54 5.98 -13.38 -13.65
C ASP A 54 5.19 -12.31 -14.41
N PHE A 55 3.97 -11.99 -13.97
CA PHE A 55 3.17 -10.93 -14.57
C PHE A 55 3.89 -9.58 -14.53
N MET A 56 4.49 -9.22 -13.39
CA MET A 56 5.20 -7.95 -13.23
C MET A 56 6.44 -7.84 -14.12
N THR A 57 7.05 -8.95 -14.57
CA THR A 57 8.18 -8.91 -15.52
C THR A 57 7.78 -8.43 -16.90
N GLU A 58 6.51 -8.56 -17.28
CA GLU A 58 5.98 -8.07 -18.56
C GLU A 58 5.85 -6.55 -18.59
N ALA A 59 5.88 -5.91 -17.41
CA ALA A 59 5.69 -4.47 -17.30
C ALA A 59 6.89 -3.69 -17.83
N ARG A 60 6.61 -2.65 -18.63
CA ARG A 60 7.60 -1.61 -18.89
C ARG A 60 7.66 -0.66 -17.69
N HIS A 61 8.83 -0.55 -17.09
CA HIS A 61 9.05 0.32 -15.94
C HIS A 61 9.37 1.75 -16.35
N HIS A 62 8.69 2.72 -15.71
CA HIS A 62 8.92 4.15 -15.88
C HIS A 62 9.18 4.80 -14.52
N ARG A 63 10.17 5.69 -14.47
CA ARG A 63 10.42 6.53 -13.29
C ARG A 63 10.02 7.96 -13.60
N LEU A 64 8.91 8.40 -13.02
CA LEU A 64 8.39 9.75 -13.20
C LEU A 64 8.91 10.65 -12.08
N LYS A 65 9.68 11.67 -12.43
CA LYS A 65 10.11 12.70 -11.48
C LYS A 65 8.94 13.63 -11.17
N THR A 66 8.71 13.90 -9.90
CA THR A 66 7.76 14.89 -9.40
C THR A 66 8.52 15.99 -8.66
N ARG A 67 7.83 17.08 -8.31
CA ARG A 67 8.44 18.19 -7.54
C ARG A 67 9.06 17.73 -6.21
N THR A 68 8.50 16.69 -5.61
CA THR A 68 8.86 16.23 -4.25
C THR A 68 9.48 14.84 -4.23
N GLY A 69 9.70 14.20 -5.37
CA GLY A 69 10.26 12.85 -5.40
C GLY A 69 10.19 12.17 -6.76
N CYS A 70 10.14 10.83 -6.74
CA CYS A 70 10.05 10.00 -7.92
C CYS A 70 9.01 8.90 -7.69
N VAL A 71 8.16 8.66 -8.67
CA VAL A 71 7.15 7.60 -8.66
C VAL A 71 7.52 6.54 -9.70
N MET A 72 7.42 5.27 -9.33
CA MET A 72 7.55 4.15 -10.26
C MET A 72 6.19 3.87 -10.89
N VAL A 73 6.14 3.71 -12.21
CA VAL A 73 4.95 3.34 -12.98
C VAL A 73 5.25 2.08 -13.78
N HIS A 74 4.28 1.16 -13.79
CA HIS A 74 4.34 -0.11 -14.50
C HIS A 74 3.33 -0.05 -15.65
N GLU A 75 3.84 -0.01 -16.89
CA GLU A 75 3.01 0.03 -18.09
C GLU A 75 2.88 -1.39 -18.66
N PHE A 76 1.65 -1.87 -18.77
CA PHE A 76 1.32 -3.12 -19.47
C PHE A 76 0.72 -2.78 -20.83
N ARG A 77 1.35 -3.28 -21.90
CA ARG A 77 0.90 -3.03 -23.26
C ARG A 77 0.00 -4.16 -23.74
N PRO A 78 -0.97 -3.89 -24.62
CA PRO A 78 -1.72 -4.94 -25.28
C PRO A 78 -0.77 -5.85 -26.07
N GLU A 79 -1.18 -7.10 -26.24
CA GLU A 79 -0.45 -8.08 -27.04
C GLU A 79 -0.09 -7.53 -28.44
N PRO A 80 1.08 -7.87 -28.99
CA PRO A 80 1.46 -7.47 -30.34
C PRO A 80 0.37 -7.80 -31.37
N GLY A 81 0.02 -6.83 -32.21
CA GLY A 81 -1.06 -6.99 -33.21
C GLY A 81 -2.46 -6.67 -32.70
N ARG A 82 -2.63 -6.41 -31.40
CA ARG A 82 -3.92 -5.96 -30.83
C ARG A 82 -3.92 -4.44 -30.71
N ALA A 83 -4.92 -3.79 -31.33
CA ALA A 83 -5.08 -2.34 -31.20
C ALA A 83 -5.36 -1.95 -29.74
N SER A 84 -4.70 -0.90 -29.25
CA SER A 84 -5.03 -0.33 -27.94
C SER A 84 -6.41 0.29 -28.01
N ALA A 85 -7.36 -0.25 -27.24
CA ALA A 85 -8.70 0.32 -27.17
C ALA A 85 -8.72 1.60 -26.34
N ARG A 86 -8.11 1.57 -25.14
CA ARG A 86 -8.00 2.68 -24.17
C ARG A 86 -6.85 2.43 -23.18
N THR A 87 -6.39 3.48 -22.52
CA THR A 87 -5.46 3.41 -21.39
C THR A 87 -6.21 3.60 -20.07
N VAL A 88 -5.93 2.75 -19.08
CA VAL A 88 -6.49 2.85 -17.73
C VAL A 88 -5.34 3.06 -16.74
N LEU A 89 -5.49 4.07 -15.87
CA LEU A 89 -4.57 4.28 -14.76
C LEU A 89 -5.12 3.58 -13.52
N VAL A 90 -4.33 2.66 -12.96
CA VAL A 90 -4.64 1.98 -11.70
C VAL A 90 -3.67 2.46 -10.63
N ILE A 91 -4.20 2.82 -9.46
CA ILE A 91 -3.42 3.29 -8.32
C ILE A 91 -3.82 2.44 -7.12
N HIS A 92 -2.83 1.85 -6.45
CA HIS A 92 -3.07 1.06 -5.26
C HIS A 92 -3.38 1.92 -4.03
N GLY A 93 -4.12 1.37 -3.08
CA GLY A 93 -4.39 2.02 -1.79
C GLY A 93 -3.20 1.98 -0.82
N TRP A 94 -3.38 2.59 0.36
CA TRP A 94 -2.35 2.80 1.39
C TRP A 94 -1.56 1.54 1.83
N ARG A 95 -2.23 0.40 1.98
CA ARG A 95 -1.60 -0.88 2.37
C ARG A 95 -1.42 -1.87 1.22
N SER A 96 -1.86 -1.50 0.03
CA SER A 96 -1.67 -2.31 -1.17
C SER A 96 -0.35 -1.94 -1.84
N ARG A 97 0.06 -2.71 -2.84
CA ARG A 97 1.19 -2.43 -3.72
C ARG A 97 0.84 -2.80 -5.14
N THR A 98 1.65 -2.35 -6.09
CA THR A 98 1.44 -2.67 -7.51
C THR A 98 1.41 -4.17 -7.78
N GLU A 99 2.21 -4.96 -7.07
CA GLU A 99 2.32 -6.41 -7.28
C GLU A 99 1.07 -7.18 -6.82
N TYR A 100 0.20 -6.63 -5.98
CA TYR A 100 -0.96 -7.37 -5.45
C TYR A 100 -2.21 -6.51 -5.27
N MET A 101 -2.37 -5.50 -6.12
CA MET A 101 -3.58 -4.68 -6.18
C MET A 101 -4.77 -5.41 -6.76
#